data_AF-A0A1S6H961-F1
#
_entry.id   AF-A0A1S6H961-F1
#
_cell.length_a   1.000
_cell.length_b   1.000
_cell.length_c   1.000
_cell.angle_alpha   90.00
_cell.angle_beta   90.00
_cell.angle_gamma   90.00
#
_symmetry.space_group_name_H-M   'P 1'
#
loop_
_entity.id
_entity.type
_entity.pdbx_description
1 polymer ?
#
loop_
_entity_poly.entity_id
_entity_poly.type
_entity_poly.pdbx_seq_one_letter_code
_entity_poly.pdbx_strand_id
1 'polypeptide(L)'
;MRQKLIPGLWIVLILVVFAYATLPVVSNVVLNSTHTTDLTTDNLTLYWTSTDDDGNKIVNVTDWRINGVSFALLNMPFENTSNAINNATDYSTFNRTGSNTNVTLVCTGGHDNDCYYFFQRKIKSKIDLGKYNQHLNFTNASSFTITAWTNLPRILDGSIFDHYGGSAFTGGYRLNLASNGAVQFIVKNSAGTFSQVATPINSYTTNTWLFTVATFKRGGNMTIYLNGKQRATLNPPIELAPSRINYVIGNFQAFANFNFNGSIDDVRIYNRTLSLQEILLLNLSRDDIIHSDETIIGETWSSCITPNDGITNGANVCSNNLVILSGNATDTCTYSGSGNWNINFTDNCIINSNTSIKGNLTVFGNYGNLTINATLNFTKSGSYIYINNTRNQLLGNLRILLRGFIGRW
;
A
#
# COMPACT_ATOMS: atom_id res chain seq x y z
N MET A 1 84.88 -23.77 28.94
CA MET A 1 83.62 -23.00 29.10
C MET A 1 82.95 -22.88 27.74
N ARG A 2 81.88 -23.64 27.48
CA ARG A 2 81.04 -23.50 26.28
C ARG A 2 79.65 -23.09 26.75
N GLN A 3 79.28 -21.83 26.55
CA GLN A 3 77.90 -21.34 26.75
C GLN A 3 77.03 -21.87 25.61
N LYS A 4 75.96 -22.58 25.95
CA LYS A 4 74.92 -23.04 25.02
C LYS A 4 73.96 -21.87 24.76
N LEU A 5 73.80 -21.51 23.48
CA LEU A 5 72.71 -20.67 22.98
C LEU A 5 71.37 -21.43 23.11
N ILE A 6 70.37 -20.76 23.68
CA ILE A 6 68.98 -21.25 23.75
C ILE A 6 68.27 -20.81 22.45
N PRO A 7 67.54 -21.68 21.73
CA PRO A 7 66.85 -21.30 20.49
C PRO A 7 65.62 -20.44 20.79
N GLY A 8 65.45 -19.37 20.02
CA GLY A 8 64.34 -18.42 20.12
C GLY A 8 62.98 -19.05 19.84
N LEU A 9 62.02 -18.73 20.71
CA LEU A 9 60.60 -19.03 20.58
C LEU A 9 59.98 -18.09 19.54
N TRP A 10 59.64 -18.60 18.36
CA TRP A 10 58.89 -17.84 17.35
C TRP A 10 57.40 -17.91 17.68
N ILE A 11 56.84 -16.82 18.20
CA ILE A 11 55.39 -16.65 18.37
C ILE A 11 54.83 -16.26 17.01
N VAL A 12 54.13 -17.19 16.35
CA VAL A 12 53.31 -16.87 15.18
C VAL A 12 52.03 -16.20 15.70
N LEU A 13 51.99 -14.87 15.60
CA LEU A 13 50.80 -14.10 15.87
C LEU A 13 49.84 -14.30 14.69
N ILE A 14 48.87 -15.20 14.83
CA ILE A 14 47.78 -15.32 13.86
C ILE A 14 46.88 -14.10 14.09
N LEU A 15 47.05 -13.08 13.26
CA LEU A 15 46.15 -11.94 13.19
C LEU A 15 44.86 -12.42 12.53
N VAL A 16 43.87 -12.81 13.34
CA VAL A 16 42.50 -13.02 12.85
C VAL A 16 41.93 -11.64 12.61
N VAL A 17 41.98 -11.17 11.35
CA VAL A 17 41.24 -9.99 10.93
C VAL A 17 39.76 -10.38 10.95
N PHE A 18 39.01 -9.91 11.94
CA PHE A 18 37.57 -9.87 11.83
C PHE A 18 37.25 -8.80 10.77
N ALA A 19 36.96 -9.24 9.54
CA ALA A 19 36.28 -8.37 8.60
C ALA A 19 34.89 -8.10 9.20
N TYR A 20 34.67 -6.86 9.64
CA TYR A 20 33.33 -6.42 10.00
C TYR A 20 32.54 -6.31 8.71
N ALA A 21 31.37 -6.97 8.63
CA ALA A 21 30.47 -6.79 7.51
C ALA A 21 30.19 -5.30 7.34
N THR A 22 30.55 -4.78 6.17
CA THR A 22 30.26 -3.43 5.71
C THR A 22 28.77 -3.31 5.45
N LEU A 23 28.19 -2.16 5.79
CA LEU A 23 26.77 -1.94 5.52
C LEU A 23 26.58 -1.67 4.02
N PRO A 24 25.52 -2.19 3.39
CA PRO A 24 25.23 -1.87 2.01
C PRO A 24 24.85 -0.39 1.89
N VAL A 25 25.21 0.24 0.78
CA VAL A 25 24.97 1.66 0.52
C VAL A 25 24.06 1.80 -0.69
N VAL A 26 23.06 2.67 -0.57
CA VAL A 26 22.25 3.12 -1.71
C VAL A 26 22.52 4.61 -1.96
N SER A 27 22.57 4.98 -3.24
CA SER A 27 22.82 6.36 -3.69
C SER A 27 22.02 6.65 -4.97
N ASN A 28 22.01 7.93 -5.38
CA ASN A 28 21.30 8.39 -6.59
C ASN A 28 19.82 7.99 -6.62
N VAL A 29 19.14 8.02 -5.47
CA VAL A 29 17.72 7.70 -5.38
C VAL A 29 16.91 8.84 -6.00
N VAL A 30 16.31 8.61 -7.16
CA VAL A 30 15.59 9.61 -7.96
C VAL A 30 14.25 9.04 -8.41
N LEU A 31 13.21 9.85 -8.28
CA LEU A 31 11.85 9.53 -8.69
C LEU A 31 11.45 10.38 -9.89
N ASN A 32 11.05 9.74 -10.99
CA ASN A 32 10.58 10.38 -12.22
C ASN A 32 9.21 9.85 -12.64
N SER A 33 8.43 10.69 -13.34
CA SER A 33 7.26 10.24 -14.08
C SER A 33 7.66 9.72 -15.48
N THR A 34 6.88 8.79 -16.06
CA THR A 34 7.17 8.17 -17.37
C THR A 34 7.51 9.18 -18.47
N HIS A 35 6.77 10.31 -18.55
CA HIS A 35 6.97 11.34 -19.56
C HIS A 35 7.61 12.62 -19.02
N THR A 36 8.10 12.60 -17.76
CA THR A 36 8.63 13.78 -17.05
C THR A 36 7.66 14.96 -16.96
N THR A 37 6.37 14.68 -17.08
CA THR A 37 5.28 15.66 -17.02
C THR A 37 4.51 15.63 -15.71
N ASP A 38 4.81 14.66 -14.85
CA ASP A 38 4.19 14.43 -13.54
C ASP A 38 2.65 14.32 -13.59
N LEU A 39 2.08 13.88 -14.71
CA LEU A 39 0.63 13.81 -14.91
C LEU A 39 0.03 12.54 -14.31
N THR A 40 -1.29 12.55 -14.03
CA THR A 40 -2.04 11.32 -13.65
C THR A 40 -2.05 10.21 -14.70
N THR A 41 -1.50 10.47 -15.88
CA THR A 41 -1.31 9.47 -16.95
C THR A 41 0.09 8.85 -16.92
N ASP A 42 0.99 9.37 -16.10
CA ASP A 42 2.36 8.91 -15.99
C ASP A 42 2.47 7.91 -14.84
N ASN A 43 3.14 6.78 -15.09
CA ASN A 43 3.59 5.94 -14.00
C ASN A 43 4.76 6.64 -13.29
N LEU A 44 4.97 6.32 -12.02
CA LEU A 44 6.13 6.79 -11.28
C LEU A 44 7.17 5.68 -11.28
N THR A 45 8.41 5.98 -11.62
CA THR A 45 9.53 5.01 -11.63
C THR A 45 10.67 5.52 -10.77
N LEU A 46 11.12 4.66 -9.86
CA LEU A 46 12.23 4.90 -8.95
C LEU A 46 13.53 4.37 -9.56
N TYR A 47 14.60 5.17 -9.46
CA TYR A 47 15.94 4.83 -9.91
C TYR A 47 16.92 4.98 -8.76
N TRP A 48 17.91 4.09 -8.68
CA TRP A 48 18.95 4.14 -7.65
C TRP A 48 20.21 3.38 -8.09
N THR A 49 21.25 3.47 -7.28
CA THR A 49 22.46 2.64 -7.37
C THR A 49 22.76 2.08 -5.99
N SER A 50 23.01 0.77 -5.90
CA SER A 50 23.39 0.12 -4.64
C SER A 50 24.76 -0.56 -4.77
N THR A 51 25.56 -0.47 -3.71
CA THR A 51 26.88 -1.09 -3.60
C THR A 51 27.05 -1.72 -2.23
N ASP A 52 27.84 -2.77 -2.18
CA ASP A 52 28.20 -3.48 -0.95
C ASP A 52 29.68 -3.88 -1.09
N ASP A 53 30.52 -3.48 -0.15
CA ASP A 53 31.97 -3.65 -0.27
C ASP A 53 32.39 -5.12 -0.04
N ASP A 54 31.54 -5.92 0.61
CA ASP A 54 31.75 -7.35 0.82
C ASP A 54 31.23 -8.22 -0.35
N GLY A 55 30.53 -7.61 -1.30
CA GLY A 55 30.00 -8.28 -2.49
C GLY A 55 28.76 -9.13 -2.22
N ASN A 56 28.06 -8.88 -1.12
CA ASN A 56 26.81 -9.55 -0.79
C ASN A 56 25.67 -9.13 -1.74
N LYS A 57 24.68 -10.02 -1.92
CA LYS A 57 23.49 -9.70 -2.71
C LYS A 57 22.68 -8.65 -1.96
N ILE A 58 22.30 -7.57 -2.65
CA ILE A 58 21.53 -6.49 -2.05
C ILE A 58 20.06 -6.57 -2.46
N VAL A 59 19.18 -6.61 -1.47
CA VAL A 59 17.74 -6.34 -1.60
C VAL A 59 17.50 -4.87 -1.26
N ASN A 60 16.86 -4.15 -2.19
CA ASN A 60 16.54 -2.74 -1.99
C ASN A 60 15.06 -2.61 -1.61
N VAL A 61 14.77 -2.56 -0.30
CA VAL A 61 13.41 -2.46 0.19
C VAL A 61 12.88 -1.06 -0.06
N THR A 62 11.84 -0.94 -0.91
CA THR A 62 11.21 0.34 -1.25
C THR A 62 10.05 0.65 -0.30
N ASP A 63 9.96 1.90 0.13
CA ASP A 63 8.86 2.46 0.92
C ASP A 63 8.32 3.70 0.20
N TRP A 64 7.34 3.47 -0.67
CA TRP A 64 6.60 4.53 -1.36
C TRP A 64 5.80 5.36 -0.37
N ARG A 65 5.80 6.68 -0.53
CA ARG A 65 5.18 7.63 0.39
C ARG A 65 4.34 8.66 -0.35
N ILE A 66 3.16 8.94 0.20
CA ILE A 66 2.29 10.06 -0.17
C ILE A 66 2.33 11.07 0.95
N ASN A 67 2.72 12.31 0.64
CA ASN A 67 2.85 13.41 1.59
C ASN A 67 3.70 13.04 2.82
N GLY A 68 4.78 12.28 2.59
CA GLY A 68 5.70 11.83 3.63
C GLY A 68 5.25 10.63 4.47
N VAL A 69 4.06 10.06 4.20
CA VAL A 69 3.53 8.87 4.90
C VAL A 69 3.51 7.68 3.95
N SER A 70 3.88 6.50 4.45
CA SER A 70 3.91 5.28 3.63
C SER A 70 2.58 4.96 2.95
N PHE A 71 2.66 4.60 1.68
CA PHE A 71 1.57 4.11 0.85
C PHE A 71 1.03 2.78 1.38
N ALA A 72 1.94 1.90 1.81
CA ALA A 72 1.61 0.69 2.56
C ALA A 72 1.54 1.01 4.06
N LEU A 73 0.49 0.53 4.72
CA LEU A 73 0.36 0.55 6.19
C LEU A 73 1.26 -0.48 6.89
N LEU A 74 1.66 -1.49 6.14
CA LEU A 74 2.56 -2.55 6.57
C LEU A 74 3.38 -2.96 5.34
N ASN A 75 4.70 -2.98 5.46
CA ASN A 75 5.62 -3.40 4.41
C ASN A 75 6.67 -4.35 5.00
N MET A 76 6.45 -5.65 4.86
CA MET A 76 7.29 -6.69 5.46
C MET A 76 7.84 -7.63 4.38
N PRO A 77 8.96 -7.27 3.73
CA PRO A 77 9.66 -8.14 2.78
C PRO A 77 10.28 -9.37 3.44
N PHE A 78 10.41 -9.38 4.79
CA PHE A 78 11.03 -10.47 5.56
C PHE A 78 12.52 -10.69 5.31
N GLU A 79 13.27 -9.59 5.17
CA GLU A 79 14.73 -9.64 5.13
C GLU A 79 15.38 -9.91 6.48
N ASN A 80 16.60 -10.48 6.42
CA ASN A 80 17.43 -10.68 7.60
C ASN A 80 18.07 -9.37 8.04
N THR A 81 17.88 -9.00 9.31
CA THR A 81 18.38 -7.73 9.87
C THR A 81 19.36 -7.92 11.04
N SER A 82 20.01 -9.08 11.14
CA SER A 82 21.01 -9.47 12.15
C SER A 82 20.52 -9.54 13.61
N ASN A 83 19.31 -9.07 13.93
CA ASN A 83 18.75 -9.01 15.28
C ASN A 83 17.78 -10.17 15.59
N ALA A 84 18.33 -11.36 15.86
CA ALA A 84 17.66 -12.66 16.03
C ALA A 84 16.37 -12.77 16.90
N ILE A 85 15.91 -11.72 17.57
CA ILE A 85 14.74 -11.75 18.45
C ILE A 85 13.46 -11.18 17.78
N ASN A 86 13.54 -10.33 16.73
CA ASN A 86 12.34 -9.68 16.12
C ASN A 86 12.47 -9.43 14.60
N ASN A 87 12.78 -10.44 13.81
CA ASN A 87 13.16 -10.30 12.39
C ASN A 87 11.98 -10.09 11.40
N ALA A 88 10.78 -9.74 11.85
CA ALA A 88 9.67 -9.41 10.96
C ALA A 88 9.54 -7.88 10.91
N THR A 89 10.53 -7.23 10.30
CA THR A 89 10.62 -5.77 10.25
C THR A 89 9.53 -5.20 9.35
N ASP A 90 8.83 -4.18 9.83
CA ASP A 90 7.98 -3.33 8.99
C ASP A 90 8.79 -2.10 8.53
N TYR A 91 9.05 -2.01 7.24
CA TYR A 91 9.81 -0.93 6.61
C TYR A 91 8.95 0.32 6.33
N SER A 92 7.66 0.29 6.67
CA SER A 92 6.80 1.47 6.59
C SER A 92 7.06 2.45 7.73
N THR A 93 6.64 3.70 7.52
CA THR A 93 6.58 4.76 8.54
C THR A 93 5.72 4.43 9.76
N PHE A 94 4.91 3.35 9.72
CA PHE A 94 4.09 2.90 10.83
C PHE A 94 4.84 1.98 11.81
N ASN A 95 6.00 1.43 11.41
CA ASN A 95 6.92 0.63 12.21
C ASN A 95 6.23 -0.43 13.08
N ARG A 96 5.41 -1.27 12.44
CA ARG A 96 4.64 -2.35 13.05
C ARG A 96 5.39 -3.69 12.97
N THR A 97 6.65 -3.67 13.38
CA THR A 97 7.52 -4.86 13.45
C THR A 97 6.88 -5.95 14.32
N GLY A 98 6.80 -7.16 13.78
CA GLY A 98 6.12 -8.30 14.39
C GLY A 98 6.97 -9.09 15.37
N SER A 99 6.33 -9.70 16.36
CA SER A 99 6.98 -10.64 17.28
C SER A 99 6.84 -12.07 16.76
N ASN A 100 7.98 -12.73 16.56
CA ASN A 100 8.07 -14.08 16.02
C ASN A 100 7.79 -15.12 17.12
N THR A 101 6.97 -16.12 16.82
CA THR A 101 6.77 -17.31 17.67
C THR A 101 6.88 -18.56 16.80
N ASN A 102 7.86 -19.42 17.07
CA ASN A 102 8.06 -20.71 16.37
C ASN A 102 8.15 -20.62 14.84
N VAL A 103 8.49 -19.45 14.28
CA VAL A 103 8.78 -19.28 12.85
C VAL A 103 10.29 -19.38 12.61
N THR A 104 10.68 -19.85 11.44
CA THR A 104 12.09 -19.95 11.03
C THR A 104 12.31 -19.05 9.82
N LEU A 105 13.25 -18.11 9.92
CA LEU A 105 13.69 -17.33 8.77
C LEU A 105 14.63 -18.20 7.92
N VAL A 106 14.38 -18.27 6.61
CA VAL A 106 15.19 -19.05 5.66
C VAL A 106 15.56 -18.14 4.49
N CYS A 107 16.86 -17.95 4.24
CA CYS A 107 17.39 -16.99 3.26
C CYS A 107 17.98 -17.66 2.01
N THR A 108 17.31 -18.70 1.51
CA THR A 108 17.77 -19.47 0.35
C THR A 108 16.65 -19.79 -0.63
N GLY A 109 15.62 -18.95 -0.73
CA GLY A 109 14.50 -19.26 -1.64
C GLY A 109 13.21 -18.50 -1.41
N GLY A 110 13.29 -17.24 -0.96
CA GLY A 110 12.18 -16.28 -1.02
C GLY A 110 11.62 -16.18 -2.44
N HIS A 111 10.49 -15.50 -2.61
CA HIS A 111 9.88 -15.41 -3.95
C HIS A 111 10.81 -14.70 -4.96
N ASP A 112 11.72 -13.87 -4.46
CA ASP A 112 12.79 -13.10 -5.10
C ASP A 112 14.19 -13.77 -4.97
N ASN A 113 14.22 -15.00 -4.47
CA ASN A 113 15.41 -15.76 -4.08
C ASN A 113 16.16 -15.19 -2.86
N ASP A 114 15.49 -14.48 -1.97
CA ASP A 114 16.04 -14.02 -0.70
C ASP A 114 15.42 -14.76 0.50
N CYS A 115 15.04 -14.01 1.54
CA CYS A 115 14.53 -14.53 2.79
C CYS A 115 13.01 -14.77 2.76
N TYR A 116 12.55 -15.69 3.60
CA TYR A 116 11.13 -15.90 3.88
C TYR A 116 10.97 -16.53 5.26
N TYR A 117 9.75 -16.46 5.81
CA TYR A 117 9.42 -17.20 7.03
C TYR A 117 8.74 -18.53 6.75
N PHE A 118 9.28 -19.59 7.32
CA PHE A 118 8.64 -20.90 7.39
C PHE A 118 7.81 -21.05 8.67
N PHE A 119 6.54 -21.42 8.49
CA PHE A 119 5.55 -21.61 9.54
C PHE A 119 5.18 -23.08 9.65
N GLN A 120 5.01 -23.54 10.89
CA GLN A 120 4.69 -24.92 11.22
C GLN A 120 3.37 -25.02 11.99
N ARG A 121 2.40 -25.71 11.40
CA ARG A 121 1.05 -25.84 11.97
C ARG A 121 1.03 -26.46 13.37
N LYS A 122 1.81 -27.53 13.59
CA LYS A 122 1.79 -28.33 14.83
C LYS A 122 2.24 -27.55 16.07
N ILE A 123 3.19 -26.63 15.89
CA ILE A 123 3.74 -25.80 16.97
C ILE A 123 3.18 -24.38 16.98
N LYS A 124 2.10 -24.15 16.21
CA LYS A 124 1.36 -22.88 16.17
C LYS A 124 2.24 -21.67 15.85
N SER A 125 3.11 -21.81 14.85
CA SER A 125 3.98 -20.71 14.41
C SER A 125 3.16 -19.47 14.05
N LYS A 126 3.66 -18.29 14.40
CA LYS A 126 3.02 -17.02 14.09
C LYS A 126 4.02 -15.85 14.09
N ILE A 127 3.62 -14.79 13.41
CA ILE A 127 4.17 -13.44 13.61
C ILE A 127 3.02 -12.58 14.16
N ASP A 128 3.19 -12.03 15.35
CA ASP A 128 2.17 -11.26 16.07
C ASP A 128 2.46 -9.76 15.94
N LEU A 129 1.54 -9.03 15.31
CA LEU A 129 1.62 -7.57 15.13
C LEU A 129 0.90 -6.80 16.26
N GLY A 130 0.47 -7.51 17.30
CA GLY A 130 -0.20 -6.97 18.46
C GLY A 130 -1.68 -6.63 18.24
N LYS A 131 -2.33 -6.17 19.31
CA LYS A 131 -3.77 -5.86 19.37
C LYS A 131 -4.14 -4.46 18.90
N TYR A 132 -3.30 -3.48 19.24
CA TYR A 132 -3.60 -2.06 19.06
C TYR A 132 -2.88 -1.50 17.84
N ASN A 133 -3.27 -1.98 16.66
CA ASN A 133 -2.80 -1.43 15.40
C ASN A 133 -3.90 -0.55 14.80
N GLN A 134 -3.95 0.73 15.23
CA GLN A 134 -5.00 1.65 14.83
C GLN A 134 -5.04 1.90 13.32
N HIS A 135 -3.92 1.74 12.62
CA HIS A 135 -3.85 1.94 11.17
C HIS A 135 -4.40 0.74 10.40
N LEU A 136 -4.19 -0.48 10.90
CA LEU A 136 -4.81 -1.70 10.36
C LEU A 136 -6.25 -1.92 10.85
N ASN A 137 -6.79 -0.98 11.62
CA ASN A 137 -8.17 -1.02 12.06
C ASN A 137 -9.06 -0.31 11.04
N PHE A 138 -9.61 -1.07 10.11
CA PHE A 138 -10.50 -0.57 9.06
C PHE A 138 -11.94 -0.30 9.55
N THR A 139 -12.10 0.24 10.77
CA THR A 139 -13.42 0.67 11.30
C THR A 139 -14.14 1.57 10.31
N ASN A 140 -15.48 1.48 10.28
CA ASN A 140 -16.35 2.19 9.33
C ASN A 140 -16.14 1.75 7.86
N ALA A 141 -15.64 0.52 7.68
CA ALA A 141 -15.50 -0.18 6.41
C ALA A 141 -14.63 0.54 5.38
N SER A 142 -13.47 1.08 5.79
CA SER A 142 -12.48 1.60 4.82
C SER A 142 -12.10 0.53 3.80
N SER A 143 -11.85 0.93 2.55
CA SER A 143 -11.28 0.01 1.56
C SER A 143 -9.86 -0.39 1.96
N PHE A 144 -9.45 -1.62 1.68
CA PHE A 144 -8.09 -2.08 1.96
C PHE A 144 -7.66 -3.22 1.04
N THR A 145 -6.37 -3.50 1.01
CA THR A 145 -5.75 -4.59 0.26
C THR A 145 -4.73 -5.30 1.14
N ILE A 146 -4.69 -6.63 1.08
CA ILE A 146 -3.66 -7.48 1.70
C ILE A 146 -2.96 -8.25 0.57
N THR A 147 -1.63 -8.22 0.55
CA THR A 147 -0.80 -9.02 -0.35
C THR A 147 0.13 -9.92 0.45
N ALA A 148 0.41 -11.10 -0.09
CA ALA A 148 1.44 -11.98 0.43
C ALA A 148 1.89 -12.96 -0.67
N TRP A 149 3.17 -13.27 -0.70
CA TRP A 149 3.68 -14.45 -1.39
C TRP A 149 3.61 -15.65 -0.45
N THR A 150 3.14 -16.79 -0.97
CA THR A 150 3.02 -18.02 -0.18
C THR A 150 3.53 -19.23 -0.93
N ASN A 151 4.21 -20.15 -0.26
CA ASN A 151 4.62 -21.44 -0.85
C ASN A 151 4.23 -22.58 0.10
N LEU A 152 3.41 -23.50 -0.42
CA LEU A 152 2.78 -24.54 0.38
C LEU A 152 3.31 -25.91 -0.02
N PRO A 153 3.85 -26.72 0.91
CA PRO A 153 4.32 -28.06 0.58
C PRO A 153 3.17 -29.04 0.30
N ARG A 154 1.94 -28.71 0.73
CA ARG A 154 0.73 -29.54 0.59
C ARG A 154 -0.52 -28.66 0.53
N ILE A 155 -1.57 -29.14 -0.13
CA ILE A 155 -2.90 -28.53 -0.05
C ILE A 155 -3.49 -28.80 1.33
N LEU A 156 -3.57 -27.76 2.15
CA LEU A 156 -4.11 -27.79 3.51
C LEU A 156 -4.84 -26.48 3.80
N ASP A 157 -5.73 -26.51 4.78
CA ASP A 157 -6.29 -25.29 5.36
C ASP A 157 -5.23 -24.55 6.20
N GLY A 158 -5.30 -23.22 6.21
CA GLY A 158 -4.31 -22.41 6.94
C GLY A 158 -4.57 -20.91 6.80
N SER A 159 -4.37 -20.15 7.87
CA SER A 159 -4.51 -18.69 7.85
C SER A 159 -3.23 -18.01 7.39
N ILE A 160 -3.30 -17.21 6.32
CA ILE A 160 -2.17 -16.37 5.86
C ILE A 160 -2.11 -15.13 6.75
N PHE A 161 -3.23 -14.41 6.87
CA PHE A 161 -3.39 -13.25 7.73
C PHE A 161 -4.70 -13.33 8.50
N ASP A 162 -4.64 -13.14 9.81
CA ASP A 162 -5.77 -13.23 10.73
C ASP A 162 -5.96 -11.96 11.55
N HIS A 163 -7.14 -11.39 11.43
CA HIS A 163 -7.74 -10.48 12.40
C HIS A 163 -9.23 -10.83 12.53
N TYR A 164 -9.61 -12.10 12.40
CA TYR A 164 -11.01 -12.54 12.42
C TYR A 164 -11.45 -13.01 13.80
N GLY A 165 -12.34 -12.23 14.43
CA GLY A 165 -12.86 -12.52 15.76
C GLY A 165 -13.61 -13.86 15.83
N GLY A 166 -13.35 -14.61 16.89
CA GLY A 166 -14.03 -15.88 17.20
C GLY A 166 -15.48 -15.71 17.68
N SER A 167 -15.95 -16.61 18.55
CA SER A 167 -17.27 -16.47 19.21
C SER A 167 -17.26 -15.40 20.31
N ALA A 168 -16.13 -15.22 21.00
CA ALA A 168 -15.97 -14.23 22.07
C ALA A 168 -15.71 -12.80 21.57
N PHE A 169 -15.32 -12.63 20.30
CA PHE A 169 -15.02 -11.34 19.69
C PHE A 169 -15.66 -11.32 18.29
N THR A 170 -16.57 -10.39 18.01
CA THR A 170 -17.16 -10.23 16.68
C THR A 170 -16.30 -9.33 15.80
N GLY A 171 -16.66 -9.20 14.52
CA GLY A 171 -15.92 -8.41 13.56
C GLY A 171 -14.61 -9.05 13.07
N GLY A 172 -13.94 -8.33 12.18
CA GLY A 172 -12.64 -8.68 11.66
C GLY A 172 -12.65 -9.29 10.27
N TYR A 173 -11.46 -9.67 9.80
CA TYR A 173 -11.23 -10.20 8.46
C TYR A 173 -10.09 -11.22 8.47
N ARG A 174 -10.10 -12.13 7.50
CA ARG A 174 -9.09 -13.18 7.36
C ARG A 174 -8.87 -13.54 5.90
N LEU A 175 -7.60 -13.67 5.53
CA LEU A 175 -7.16 -14.27 4.28
C LEU A 175 -6.60 -15.66 4.60
N ASN A 176 -7.21 -16.71 4.05
CA ASN A 176 -6.85 -18.09 4.36
C ASN A 176 -6.95 -19.02 3.16
N LEU A 177 -6.38 -20.20 3.34
CA LEU A 177 -6.46 -21.33 2.44
C LEU A 177 -7.48 -22.32 2.97
N ALA A 178 -8.16 -23.01 2.05
CA ALA A 178 -9.05 -24.13 2.34
C ALA A 178 -8.39 -25.46 1.95
N SER A 179 -8.78 -26.54 2.63
CA SER A 179 -8.27 -27.90 2.40
C SER A 179 -8.60 -28.48 1.02
N ASN A 180 -9.44 -27.82 0.24
CA ASN A 180 -9.76 -28.16 -1.15
C ASN A 180 -8.95 -27.34 -2.18
N GLY A 181 -7.92 -26.60 -1.74
CA GLY A 181 -7.07 -25.81 -2.63
C GLY A 181 -7.71 -24.50 -3.11
N ALA A 182 -8.79 -24.04 -2.47
CA ALA A 182 -9.30 -22.69 -2.67
C ALA A 182 -8.58 -21.68 -1.75
N VAL A 183 -8.44 -20.45 -2.23
CA VAL A 183 -8.09 -19.29 -1.42
C VAL A 183 -9.38 -18.57 -1.03
N GLN A 184 -9.48 -18.14 0.23
CA GLN A 184 -10.67 -17.54 0.82
C GLN A 184 -10.35 -16.20 1.47
N PHE A 185 -11.25 -15.25 1.30
CA PHE A 185 -11.21 -13.99 2.01
C PHE A 185 -12.56 -13.77 2.71
N ILE A 186 -12.50 -13.58 4.02
CA ILE A 186 -13.65 -13.55 4.91
C ILE A 186 -13.66 -12.22 5.65
N VAL A 187 -14.84 -11.61 5.76
CA VAL A 187 -15.11 -10.45 6.62
C VAL A 187 -16.27 -10.76 7.55
N LYS A 188 -16.31 -10.11 8.71
CA LYS A 188 -17.34 -10.31 9.74
C LYS A 188 -17.90 -8.97 10.19
N ASN A 189 -19.21 -8.94 10.44
CA ASN A 189 -19.88 -7.78 11.02
C ASN A 189 -19.91 -7.86 12.56
N SER A 190 -20.49 -6.83 13.17
CA SER A 190 -20.60 -6.68 14.62
C SER A 190 -21.55 -7.69 15.27
N ALA A 191 -22.53 -8.20 14.50
CA ALA A 191 -23.46 -9.25 14.92
C ALA A 191 -22.86 -10.67 14.83
N GLY A 192 -21.65 -10.80 14.27
CA GLY A 192 -20.97 -12.09 14.09
C GLY A 192 -21.32 -12.82 12.80
N THR A 193 -22.16 -12.24 11.93
CA THR A 193 -22.40 -12.73 10.56
C THR A 193 -21.14 -12.51 9.72
N PHE A 194 -20.76 -13.51 8.93
CA PHE A 194 -19.62 -13.42 8.02
C PHE A 194 -20.07 -13.44 6.55
N SER A 195 -19.24 -12.85 5.69
CA SER A 195 -19.29 -13.00 4.24
C SER A 195 -17.95 -13.52 3.77
N GLN A 196 -17.98 -14.42 2.79
CA GLN A 196 -16.79 -15.10 2.27
C GLN A 196 -16.81 -15.09 0.74
N VAL A 197 -15.71 -14.65 0.15
CA VAL A 197 -15.39 -14.91 -1.27
C VAL A 197 -14.33 -16.01 -1.32
N ALA A 198 -14.46 -16.92 -2.30
CA ALA A 198 -13.53 -18.03 -2.46
C ALA A 198 -13.23 -18.26 -3.95
N THR A 199 -11.99 -18.60 -4.26
CA THR A 199 -11.60 -19.05 -5.61
C THR A 199 -12.20 -20.44 -5.90
N PRO A 200 -12.17 -20.90 -7.16
CA PRO A 200 -12.41 -22.31 -7.46
C PRO A 200 -11.49 -23.23 -6.64
N ILE A 201 -11.90 -24.48 -6.43
CA ILE A 201 -11.05 -25.51 -5.82
C ILE A 201 -9.79 -25.74 -6.67
N ASN A 202 -8.70 -26.23 -6.04
CA ASN A 202 -7.42 -26.48 -6.71
C ASN A 202 -6.89 -25.27 -7.51
N SER A 203 -7.02 -24.05 -6.98
CA SER A 203 -6.63 -22.82 -7.68
C SER A 203 -5.12 -22.54 -7.67
N TYR A 204 -4.34 -23.34 -6.94
CA TYR A 204 -2.89 -23.21 -6.83
C TYR A 204 -2.20 -24.57 -6.78
N THR A 205 -0.90 -24.57 -7.09
CA THR A 205 -0.01 -25.73 -7.03
C THR A 205 0.88 -25.67 -5.79
N THR A 206 1.23 -26.83 -5.25
CA THR A 206 2.16 -26.96 -4.12
C THR A 206 3.61 -26.81 -4.58
N ASN A 207 4.50 -26.41 -3.66
CA ASN A 207 5.94 -26.23 -3.89
C ASN A 207 6.28 -25.13 -4.92
N THR A 208 5.37 -24.18 -5.12
CA THR A 208 5.56 -23.01 -5.97
C THR A 208 5.08 -21.77 -5.25
N TRP A 209 5.80 -20.66 -5.39
CA TRP A 209 5.37 -19.36 -4.90
C TRP A 209 4.07 -18.93 -5.58
N LEU A 210 3.11 -18.52 -4.76
CA LEU A 210 1.78 -18.04 -5.13
C LEU A 210 1.63 -16.62 -4.60
N PHE A 211 1.53 -15.66 -5.51
CA PHE A 211 1.18 -14.29 -5.14
C PHE A 211 -0.33 -14.22 -4.89
N THR A 212 -0.70 -13.92 -3.64
CA THR A 212 -2.08 -13.87 -3.18
C THR A 212 -2.45 -12.44 -2.81
N VAL A 213 -3.55 -11.94 -3.38
CA VAL A 213 -4.09 -10.62 -3.05
C VAL A 213 -5.57 -10.73 -2.70
N ALA A 214 -5.95 -10.06 -1.61
CA ALA A 214 -7.34 -9.85 -1.24
C ALA A 214 -7.62 -8.35 -1.15
N THR A 215 -8.64 -7.89 -1.88
CA THR A 215 -9.12 -6.51 -1.80
C THR A 215 -10.51 -6.46 -1.18
N PHE A 216 -10.77 -5.43 -0.39
CA PHE A 216 -12.09 -5.06 0.12
C PHE A 216 -12.36 -3.62 -0.31
N LYS A 217 -13.44 -3.39 -1.08
CA LYS A 217 -13.90 -2.05 -1.45
C LYS A 217 -15.12 -1.67 -0.64
N ARG A 218 -15.07 -0.53 0.06
CA ARG A 218 -16.23 0.03 0.78
C ARG A 218 -17.43 0.22 -0.15
N GLY A 219 -18.58 -0.36 0.20
CA GLY A 219 -19.79 -0.30 -0.62
C GLY A 219 -19.64 -0.96 -1.99
N GLY A 220 -18.65 -1.84 -2.17
CA GLY A 220 -18.35 -2.54 -3.40
C GLY A 220 -17.91 -3.97 -3.13
N ASN A 221 -17.08 -4.52 -4.02
CA ASN A 221 -16.73 -5.93 -3.96
C ASN A 221 -15.54 -6.24 -3.04
N MET A 222 -15.57 -7.44 -2.49
CA MET A 222 -14.41 -8.20 -2.08
C MET A 222 -13.89 -9.00 -3.27
N THR A 223 -12.58 -8.97 -3.52
CA THR A 223 -11.98 -9.66 -4.68
C THR A 223 -10.70 -10.38 -4.29
N ILE A 224 -10.50 -11.59 -4.83
CA ILE A 224 -9.25 -12.35 -4.70
C ILE A 224 -8.55 -12.38 -6.05
N TYR A 225 -7.25 -12.10 -6.04
CA TYR A 225 -6.35 -12.26 -7.18
C TYR A 225 -5.27 -13.27 -6.83
N LEU A 226 -4.97 -14.16 -7.77
CA LEU A 226 -3.84 -15.10 -7.68
C LEU A 226 -2.94 -14.90 -8.89
N ASN A 227 -1.64 -14.72 -8.64
CA ASN A 227 -0.63 -14.46 -9.68
C ASN A 227 -1.04 -13.34 -10.65
N GLY A 228 -1.51 -12.21 -10.08
CA GLY A 228 -1.93 -11.03 -10.85
C GLY A 228 -3.28 -11.15 -11.57
N LYS A 229 -4.01 -12.27 -11.45
CA LYS A 229 -5.30 -12.48 -12.13
C LYS A 229 -6.45 -12.55 -11.14
N GLN A 230 -7.56 -11.87 -11.43
CA GLN A 230 -8.78 -12.01 -10.63
C GLN A 230 -9.30 -13.45 -10.69
N ARG A 231 -9.60 -14.04 -9.54
CA ARG A 231 -10.08 -15.43 -9.41
C ARG A 231 -11.46 -15.56 -8.79
N ALA A 232 -11.86 -14.60 -7.98
CA ALA A 232 -13.18 -14.56 -7.38
C ALA A 232 -13.54 -13.14 -6.95
N THR A 233 -14.83 -12.81 -6.99
CA THR A 233 -15.36 -11.53 -6.51
C THR A 233 -16.75 -11.73 -5.93
N LEU A 234 -17.10 -10.93 -4.92
CA LEU A 234 -18.40 -10.95 -4.25
C LEU A 234 -18.69 -9.55 -3.73
N ASN A 235 -19.93 -9.07 -3.87
CA ASN A 235 -20.41 -7.93 -3.09
C ASN A 235 -20.94 -8.46 -1.74
N PRO A 236 -20.26 -8.22 -0.61
CA PRO A 236 -20.68 -8.78 0.67
C PRO A 236 -21.98 -8.09 1.15
N PRO A 237 -23.04 -8.84 1.52
CA PRO A 237 -24.27 -8.26 2.08
C PRO A 237 -24.11 -7.82 3.54
N ILE A 238 -22.89 -7.46 3.98
CA ILE A 238 -22.59 -7.07 5.35
C ILE A 238 -21.56 -5.94 5.38
N GLU A 239 -21.64 -5.15 6.45
CA GLU A 239 -20.61 -4.16 6.79
C GLU A 239 -19.51 -4.80 7.66
N LEU A 240 -18.25 -4.57 7.29
CA LEU A 240 -17.11 -4.99 8.10
C LEU A 240 -17.12 -4.26 9.44
N ALA A 241 -17.00 -5.01 10.53
CA ALA A 241 -16.82 -4.47 11.87
C ALA A 241 -15.39 -4.71 12.38
N PRO A 242 -14.88 -3.88 13.30
CA PRO A 242 -13.59 -4.13 13.94
C PRO A 242 -13.64 -5.38 14.82
N SER A 243 -12.49 -6.02 15.00
CA SER A 243 -12.28 -7.05 16.03
C SER A 243 -11.38 -6.53 17.14
N ARG A 244 -11.35 -7.23 18.28
CA ARG A 244 -10.49 -6.93 19.44
C ARG A 244 -9.37 -7.95 19.63
N ILE A 245 -9.13 -8.79 18.63
CA ILE A 245 -8.03 -9.77 18.63
C ILE A 245 -6.77 -9.18 17.99
N ASN A 246 -5.64 -9.85 18.13
CA ASN A 246 -4.39 -9.40 17.53
C ASN A 246 -4.45 -9.51 16.00
N TYR A 247 -3.57 -8.79 15.33
CA TYR A 247 -3.27 -9.01 13.93
C TYR A 247 -2.13 -10.03 13.85
N VAL A 248 -2.35 -11.14 13.15
CA VAL A 248 -1.41 -12.27 13.17
C VAL A 248 -1.20 -12.83 11.77
N ILE A 249 0.05 -13.09 11.42
CA ILE A 249 0.44 -13.78 10.18
C ILE A 249 0.70 -15.25 10.51
N GLY A 250 0.19 -16.15 9.67
CA GLY A 250 0.46 -17.59 9.72
C GLY A 250 -0.33 -18.41 10.75
N ASN A 251 -1.25 -17.80 11.51
CA ASN A 251 -1.99 -18.46 12.59
C ASN A 251 -3.47 -18.06 12.60
N PHE A 252 -4.35 -18.98 13.02
CA PHE A 252 -5.74 -18.65 13.29
C PHE A 252 -6.02 -18.66 14.79
N GLN A 253 -6.25 -17.46 15.35
CA GLN A 253 -6.32 -17.30 16.80
C GLN A 253 -7.55 -17.95 17.43
N ALA A 254 -8.66 -18.01 16.69
CA ALA A 254 -9.91 -18.57 17.23
C ALA A 254 -9.92 -20.11 17.25
N PHE A 255 -9.19 -20.78 16.35
CA PHE A 255 -9.18 -22.24 16.26
C PHE A 255 -7.80 -22.77 15.86
N ALA A 256 -7.13 -23.43 16.80
CA ALA A 256 -5.75 -23.90 16.66
C ALA A 256 -5.49 -24.89 15.51
N ASN A 257 -6.53 -25.48 14.93
CA ASN A 257 -6.38 -26.43 13.83
C ASN A 257 -6.20 -25.74 12.47
N PHE A 258 -6.34 -24.43 12.30
CA PHE A 258 -6.19 -23.75 11.00
C PHE A 258 -4.91 -22.91 10.88
N ASN A 259 -3.83 -23.34 11.56
CA ASN A 259 -2.54 -22.66 11.45
C ASN A 259 -1.89 -22.95 10.08
N PHE A 260 -1.16 -21.98 9.56
CA PHE A 260 -0.42 -22.10 8.31
C PHE A 260 0.69 -23.13 8.43
N ASN A 261 1.00 -23.79 7.31
CA ASN A 261 2.09 -24.76 7.22
C ASN A 261 2.79 -24.62 5.88
N GLY A 262 3.88 -23.86 5.83
CA GLY A 262 4.56 -23.49 4.60
C GLY A 262 5.33 -22.18 4.77
N SER A 263 5.72 -21.60 3.65
CA SER A 263 6.45 -20.34 3.58
C SER A 263 5.53 -19.17 3.30
N ILE A 264 5.77 -18.04 3.97
CA ILE A 264 5.16 -16.74 3.65
C ILE A 264 6.29 -15.74 3.46
N ASP A 265 6.12 -14.90 2.45
CA ASP A 265 7.06 -13.86 2.05
C ASP A 265 6.32 -12.58 1.64
N ASP A 266 7.00 -11.45 1.74
CA ASP A 266 6.59 -10.13 1.25
C ASP A 266 5.11 -9.76 1.51
N VAL A 267 4.82 -9.55 2.80
CA VAL A 267 3.47 -9.20 3.28
C VAL A 267 3.30 -7.70 3.29
N ARG A 268 2.31 -7.20 2.52
CA ARG A 268 1.95 -5.79 2.51
C ARG A 268 0.46 -5.57 2.78
N ILE A 269 0.13 -4.47 3.44
CA ILE A 269 -1.26 -4.06 3.67
C ILE A 269 -1.42 -2.59 3.32
N TYR A 270 -2.49 -2.28 2.58
CA TYR A 270 -2.80 -0.93 2.11
C TYR A 270 -4.17 -0.50 2.62
N ASN A 271 -4.34 0.79 2.90
CA ASN A 271 -5.63 1.40 3.27
C ASN A 271 -6.50 1.79 2.06
N ARG A 272 -6.32 1.07 0.95
CA ARG A 272 -7.05 1.29 -0.30
C ARG A 272 -7.20 -0.01 -1.07
N THR A 273 -8.14 -0.03 -2.01
CA THR A 273 -8.21 -1.08 -3.02
C THR A 273 -7.19 -0.76 -4.10
N LEU A 274 -6.17 -1.61 -4.27
CA LEU A 274 -5.23 -1.45 -5.37
C LEU A 274 -5.91 -1.73 -6.71
N SER A 275 -5.46 -1.03 -7.74
CA SER A 275 -5.78 -1.30 -9.14
C SER A 275 -5.22 -2.66 -9.59
N LEU A 276 -5.77 -3.19 -10.69
CA LEU A 276 -5.27 -4.44 -11.25
C LEU A 276 -3.82 -4.28 -11.75
N GLN A 277 -3.50 -3.12 -12.29
CA GLN A 277 -2.19 -2.80 -12.83
C GLN A 277 -1.14 -2.76 -11.73
N GLU A 278 -1.44 -2.16 -10.58
CA GLU A 278 -0.57 -2.19 -9.41
C GLU A 278 -0.38 -3.61 -8.87
N ILE A 279 -1.46 -4.41 -8.81
CA ILE A 279 -1.39 -5.82 -8.45
C ILE A 279 -0.48 -6.62 -9.42
N LEU A 280 -0.49 -6.28 -10.72
CA LEU A 280 0.37 -6.91 -11.71
C LEU A 280 1.85 -6.51 -11.54
N LEU A 281 2.14 -5.27 -11.15
CA LEU A 281 3.50 -4.82 -10.85
C LEU A 281 4.06 -5.58 -9.65
N LEU A 282 3.32 -5.65 -8.54
CA LEU A 282 3.72 -6.41 -7.35
C LEU A 282 3.92 -7.91 -7.66
N ASN A 283 3.07 -8.50 -8.50
CA ASN A 283 3.23 -9.90 -8.94
C ASN A 283 4.51 -10.14 -9.76
N LEU A 284 5.01 -9.11 -10.43
CA LEU A 284 6.25 -9.15 -11.21
C LEU A 284 7.46 -8.66 -10.41
N SER A 285 7.30 -8.44 -9.10
CA SER A 285 8.31 -7.88 -8.20
C SER A 285 8.85 -6.53 -8.71
N ARG A 286 7.98 -5.72 -9.33
CA ARG A 286 8.28 -4.35 -9.80
C ARG A 286 7.96 -3.32 -8.73
N ASP A 287 8.63 -3.45 -7.59
CA ASP A 287 8.50 -2.53 -6.44
C ASP A 287 9.11 -1.14 -6.70
N ASP A 288 9.74 -0.96 -7.86
CA ASP A 288 10.32 0.28 -8.39
C ASP A 288 9.33 1.13 -9.20
N ILE A 289 8.10 0.65 -9.43
CA ILE A 289 7.07 1.37 -10.17
C ILE A 289 5.79 1.52 -9.35
N ILE A 290 5.18 2.70 -9.40
CA ILE A 290 3.75 2.90 -9.06
C ILE A 290 2.99 3.15 -10.36
N HIS A 291 1.92 2.39 -10.59
CA HIS A 291 1.07 2.60 -11.75
C HIS A 291 0.26 3.91 -11.61
N SER A 292 0.04 4.61 -12.73
CA SER A 292 -0.67 5.89 -12.75
C SER A 292 -2.09 5.81 -12.20
N ASP A 293 -2.73 4.63 -12.27
CA ASP A 293 -4.05 4.35 -11.70
C ASP A 293 -4.09 4.48 -10.16
N GLU A 294 -2.94 4.47 -9.48
CA GLU A 294 -2.84 4.71 -8.04
C GLU A 294 -2.67 6.20 -7.69
N THR A 295 -2.33 7.03 -8.68
CA THR A 295 -1.97 8.43 -8.46
C THR A 295 -3.20 9.33 -8.48
N ILE A 296 -3.22 10.31 -7.57
CA ILE A 296 -4.27 11.31 -7.49
C ILE A 296 -3.66 12.71 -7.60
N ILE A 297 -4.32 13.59 -8.36
CA ILE A 297 -3.91 15.00 -8.54
C ILE A 297 -3.70 15.66 -7.17
N GLY A 298 -2.56 16.35 -7.03
CA GLY A 298 -2.17 17.07 -5.82
C GLY A 298 -1.48 16.22 -4.76
N GLU A 299 -1.39 14.90 -4.93
CA GLU A 299 -0.54 14.06 -4.07
C GLU A 299 0.94 14.37 -4.32
N THR A 300 1.72 14.47 -3.24
CA THR A 300 3.19 14.53 -3.32
C THR A 300 3.75 13.15 -3.07
N TRP A 301 4.31 12.53 -4.09
CA TRP A 301 4.93 11.21 -4.05
C TRP A 301 6.43 11.30 -3.82
N SER A 302 6.95 10.34 -3.07
CA SER A 302 8.38 10.08 -2.86
C SER A 302 8.57 8.58 -2.57
N SER A 303 9.79 8.08 -2.62
CA SER A 303 10.10 6.73 -2.13
C SER A 303 11.41 6.74 -1.36
N CYS A 304 11.48 5.94 -0.31
CA CYS A 304 12.70 5.72 0.45
C CYS A 304 13.17 4.28 0.30
N ILE A 305 14.47 4.09 0.11
CA ILE A 305 15.10 2.78 -0.05
C ILE A 305 15.92 2.46 1.19
N THR A 306 15.74 1.25 1.72
CA THR A 306 16.66 0.67 2.70
C THR A 306 17.35 -0.52 2.04
N PRO A 307 18.65 -0.44 1.71
CA PRO A 307 19.37 -1.58 1.16
C PRO A 307 19.64 -2.59 2.29
N ASN A 308 19.53 -3.87 1.97
CA ASN A 308 19.80 -4.99 2.87
C ASN A 308 20.69 -6.01 2.13
N ASP A 309 21.77 -6.46 2.76
CA ASP A 309 22.79 -7.35 2.17
C ASP A 309 22.57 -8.85 2.54
N GLY A 310 21.41 -9.18 3.11
CA GLY A 310 21.11 -10.49 3.68
C GLY A 310 21.59 -10.68 5.12
N ILE A 311 22.21 -9.67 5.73
CA ILE A 311 22.70 -9.67 7.11
C ILE A 311 22.24 -8.40 7.83
N THR A 312 22.49 -7.23 7.27
CA THR A 312 22.29 -5.92 7.87
C THR A 312 21.58 -4.95 6.94
N ASN A 313 20.95 -3.93 7.54
CA ASN A 313 20.38 -2.82 6.80
C ASN A 313 21.41 -1.69 6.67
N GLY A 314 21.53 -1.14 5.48
CA GLY A 314 22.19 0.13 5.24
C GLY A 314 21.33 1.33 5.61
N ALA A 315 21.85 2.52 5.30
CA ALA A 315 21.14 3.77 5.55
C ALA A 315 19.89 3.91 4.65
N ASN A 316 18.80 4.39 5.25
CA ASN A 316 17.59 4.73 4.50
C ASN A 316 17.80 6.05 3.72
N VAL A 317 17.59 6.02 2.40
CA VAL A 317 17.76 7.19 1.52
C VAL A 317 16.50 7.42 0.71
N CYS A 318 16.00 8.65 0.74
CA CYS A 318 14.77 9.04 0.05
C CYS A 318 15.03 9.77 -1.26
N SER A 319 14.12 9.61 -2.21
CA SER A 319 14.08 10.34 -3.47
C SER A 319 13.73 11.82 -3.29
N ASN A 320 13.77 12.57 -4.40
CA ASN A 320 13.02 13.81 -4.53
C ASN A 320 11.51 13.60 -4.34
N ASN A 321 10.81 14.70 -4.04
CA ASN A 321 9.36 14.77 -4.07
C ASN A 321 8.87 15.05 -5.50
N LEU A 322 7.78 14.41 -5.91
CA LEU A 322 7.11 14.58 -7.20
C LEU A 322 5.63 14.85 -6.95
N VAL A 323 5.09 15.96 -7.46
CA VAL A 323 3.68 16.35 -7.26
C VAL A 323 2.87 15.94 -8.48
N ILE A 324 1.79 15.19 -8.28
CA ILE A 324 0.93 14.75 -9.40
C ILE A 324 0.08 15.90 -9.90
N LEU A 325 0.16 16.14 -11.20
CA LEU A 325 -0.51 17.20 -11.92
C LEU A 325 -1.69 16.63 -12.73
N SER A 326 -2.67 17.48 -13.01
CA SER A 326 -3.76 17.14 -13.93
C SER A 326 -3.23 16.98 -15.35
N GLY A 327 -3.46 15.84 -15.99
CA GLY A 327 -3.26 15.73 -17.45
C GLY A 327 -4.21 16.68 -18.17
N ASN A 328 -3.67 17.58 -19.01
CA ASN A 328 -4.37 18.66 -19.73
C ASN A 328 -5.87 18.41 -20.02
N ALA A 329 -6.73 18.72 -19.06
CA ALA A 329 -8.07 19.20 -19.34
C ALA A 329 -7.98 20.72 -19.19
N THR A 330 -8.20 21.45 -20.28
CA THR A 330 -8.32 22.90 -20.17
C THR A 330 -9.55 23.21 -19.35
N ASP A 331 -9.33 23.72 -18.15
CA ASP A 331 -10.34 24.32 -17.30
C ASP A 331 -11.25 25.26 -18.13
N THR A 332 -12.57 25.00 -18.15
CA THR A 332 -13.52 25.81 -18.95
C THR A 332 -13.93 27.10 -18.22
N CYS A 333 -12.94 27.75 -17.64
CA CYS A 333 -13.05 28.94 -16.79
C CYS A 333 -13.26 30.25 -17.54
N THR A 334 -13.55 30.16 -18.84
CA THR A 334 -13.89 31.31 -19.69
C THR A 334 -15.33 31.20 -20.14
N TYR A 335 -16.08 32.29 -20.01
CA TYR A 335 -17.43 32.36 -20.54
C TYR A 335 -17.39 32.76 -22.02
N SER A 336 -18.07 31.99 -22.87
CA SER A 336 -18.12 32.21 -24.32
C SER A 336 -18.88 33.49 -24.75
N GLY A 337 -19.47 34.23 -23.80
CA GLY A 337 -20.28 35.43 -24.09
C GLY A 337 -21.72 35.12 -24.52
N SER A 338 -22.13 33.85 -24.54
CA SER A 338 -23.46 33.41 -24.94
C SER A 338 -23.99 32.23 -24.11
N GLY A 339 -25.31 32.18 -23.93
CA GLY A 339 -26.01 31.04 -23.33
C GLY A 339 -25.62 30.72 -21.88
N ASN A 340 -25.63 29.42 -21.56
CA ASN A 340 -25.23 28.90 -20.26
C ASN A 340 -23.71 28.86 -20.14
N TRP A 341 -23.18 29.10 -18.95
CA TRP A 341 -21.77 28.92 -18.64
C TRP A 341 -21.57 27.65 -17.82
N ASN A 342 -20.83 26.70 -18.36
CA ASN A 342 -20.51 25.44 -17.71
C ASN A 342 -19.02 25.46 -17.33
N ILE A 343 -18.72 25.68 -16.06
CA ILE A 343 -17.36 25.64 -15.50
C ILE A 343 -17.10 24.20 -15.05
N ASN A 344 -16.25 23.52 -15.81
CA ASN A 344 -15.59 22.30 -15.39
C ASN A 344 -14.18 22.68 -14.92
N PHE A 345 -13.92 22.59 -13.63
CA PHE A 345 -12.58 22.76 -13.09
C PHE A 345 -12.01 21.39 -12.72
N THR A 346 -10.80 21.15 -13.18
CA THR A 346 -10.00 19.94 -12.92
C THR A 346 -8.76 20.27 -12.09
N ASP A 347 -8.39 21.56 -12.03
CA ASP A 347 -7.38 22.15 -11.17
C ASP A 347 -7.88 23.48 -10.54
N ASN A 348 -7.00 24.48 -10.37
CA ASN A 348 -7.37 25.78 -9.81
C ASN A 348 -7.90 26.75 -10.87
N CYS A 349 -9.23 26.87 -10.93
CA CYS A 349 -9.91 27.85 -11.76
C CYS A 349 -9.98 29.23 -11.07
N ILE A 350 -9.47 30.30 -11.69
CA ILE A 350 -9.56 31.68 -11.15
C ILE A 350 -10.29 32.61 -12.11
N ILE A 351 -11.39 33.21 -11.66
CA ILE A 351 -12.13 34.26 -12.38
C ILE A 351 -11.77 35.62 -11.78
N ASN A 352 -11.02 36.42 -12.53
CA ASN A 352 -10.56 37.76 -12.10
C ASN A 352 -11.26 38.93 -12.81
N SER A 353 -12.15 38.66 -13.76
CA SER A 353 -12.85 39.69 -14.55
C SER A 353 -14.36 39.62 -14.38
N ASN A 354 -15.00 40.79 -14.27
CA ASN A 354 -16.45 40.89 -14.20
C ASN A 354 -17.08 40.28 -15.46
N THR A 355 -18.04 39.38 -15.31
CA THR A 355 -18.61 38.61 -16.42
C THR A 355 -20.13 38.69 -16.42
N SER A 356 -20.72 39.01 -17.59
CA SER A 356 -22.17 39.08 -17.78
C SER A 356 -22.71 37.80 -18.43
N ILE A 357 -23.38 36.95 -17.64
CA ILE A 357 -23.88 35.63 -18.02
C ILE A 357 -25.30 35.74 -18.58
N LYS A 358 -25.55 35.16 -19.76
CA LYS A 358 -26.83 35.26 -20.49
C LYS A 358 -27.74 34.03 -20.29
N GLY A 359 -27.39 33.15 -19.36
CA GLY A 359 -28.07 31.88 -19.08
C GLY A 359 -27.76 31.38 -17.68
N ASN A 360 -27.79 30.05 -17.48
CA ASN A 360 -27.46 29.41 -16.21
C ASN A 360 -25.94 29.31 -16.03
N LEU A 361 -25.49 29.28 -14.78
CA LEU A 361 -24.13 28.92 -14.41
C LEU A 361 -24.14 27.51 -13.81
N THR A 362 -23.41 26.58 -14.42
CA THR A 362 -23.19 25.24 -13.85
C THR A 362 -21.73 25.14 -13.46
N VAL A 363 -21.48 24.85 -12.20
CA VAL A 363 -20.14 24.60 -11.66
C VAL A 363 -20.07 23.13 -11.27
N PHE A 364 -19.12 22.42 -11.88
CA PHE A 364 -18.86 21.01 -11.63
C PHE A 364 -17.36 20.73 -11.79
N GLY A 365 -16.92 19.61 -11.24
CA GLY A 365 -15.50 19.32 -11.10
C GLY A 365 -15.30 18.47 -9.86
N ASN A 366 -14.29 17.60 -9.90
CA ASN A 366 -14.02 16.68 -8.79
C ASN A 366 -12.77 17.09 -8.00
N TYR A 367 -11.91 17.96 -8.54
CA TYR A 367 -10.60 18.31 -7.99
C TYR A 367 -10.27 19.79 -8.26
N GLY A 368 -9.59 20.45 -7.31
CA GLY A 368 -9.13 21.84 -7.41
C GLY A 368 -10.05 22.91 -6.79
N ASN A 369 -9.63 24.17 -6.81
CA ASN A 369 -10.36 25.30 -6.21
C ASN A 369 -10.88 26.26 -7.28
N LEU A 370 -12.19 26.53 -7.27
CA LEU A 370 -12.77 27.67 -8.00
C LEU A 370 -12.66 28.94 -7.14
N THR A 371 -11.82 29.87 -7.56
CA THR A 371 -11.67 31.20 -6.94
C THR A 371 -12.34 32.26 -7.82
N ILE A 372 -13.27 33.02 -7.25
CA ILE A 372 -13.97 34.11 -7.96
C ILE A 372 -13.60 35.44 -7.28
N ASN A 373 -12.69 36.19 -7.90
CA ASN A 373 -12.26 37.52 -7.46
C ASN A 373 -12.97 38.65 -8.23
N ALA A 374 -14.15 38.35 -8.80
CA ALA A 374 -14.88 39.25 -9.68
C ALA A 374 -16.40 39.18 -9.47
N THR A 375 -17.13 40.07 -10.14
CA THR A 375 -18.60 40.11 -10.14
C THR A 375 -19.18 39.32 -11.30
N LEU A 376 -20.08 38.37 -11.00
CA LEU A 376 -20.87 37.66 -12.01
C LEU A 376 -22.27 38.28 -12.11
N ASN A 377 -22.63 38.81 -13.29
CA ASN A 377 -23.91 39.47 -13.54
C ASN A 377 -24.81 38.59 -14.43
N PHE A 378 -25.95 38.13 -13.91
CA PHE A 378 -26.93 37.39 -14.72
C PHE A 378 -27.87 38.37 -15.44
N THR A 379 -27.87 38.35 -16.77
CA THR A 379 -28.64 39.30 -17.59
C THR A 379 -29.96 38.75 -18.10
N LYS A 380 -30.20 37.44 -17.97
CA LYS A 380 -31.45 36.77 -18.33
C LYS A 380 -32.32 36.57 -17.08
N SER A 381 -33.59 36.95 -17.16
CA SER A 381 -34.56 36.66 -16.10
C SER A 381 -34.76 35.14 -15.98
N GLY A 382 -34.80 34.64 -14.74
CA GLY A 382 -34.97 33.20 -14.46
C GLY A 382 -33.71 32.34 -14.59
N SER A 383 -32.51 32.92 -14.54
CA SER A 383 -31.25 32.16 -14.49
C SER A 383 -31.01 31.49 -13.13
N TYR A 384 -30.41 30.28 -13.16
CA TYR A 384 -30.04 29.49 -11.98
C TYR A 384 -28.53 29.24 -11.90
N ILE A 385 -28.05 29.01 -10.67
CA ILE A 385 -26.69 28.51 -10.38
C ILE A 385 -26.82 27.06 -9.93
N TYR A 386 -26.17 26.15 -10.63
CA TYR A 386 -26.07 24.74 -10.26
C TYR A 386 -24.65 24.46 -9.78
N ILE A 387 -24.52 23.88 -8.59
CA ILE A 387 -23.23 23.45 -8.03
C ILE A 387 -23.36 21.96 -7.77
N ASN A 388 -22.67 21.16 -8.59
CA ASN A 388 -22.70 19.71 -8.47
C ASN A 388 -21.33 19.24 -7.97
N ASN A 389 -21.16 19.26 -6.65
CA ASN A 389 -19.90 18.93 -5.99
C ASN A 389 -20.11 17.71 -5.08
N THR A 390 -19.39 16.63 -5.35
CA THR A 390 -19.54 15.40 -4.57
C THR A 390 -18.53 15.27 -3.43
N ARG A 391 -17.46 16.09 -3.37
CA ARG A 391 -16.39 15.92 -2.35
C ARG A 391 -15.58 17.13 -1.85
N ASN A 392 -15.79 18.39 -2.24
CA ASN A 392 -14.99 19.52 -1.71
C ASN A 392 -15.77 20.79 -1.33
N GLN A 393 -15.18 21.62 -0.45
CA GLN A 393 -15.73 22.88 0.07
C GLN A 393 -15.46 24.08 -0.87
N LEU A 394 -16.44 24.97 -1.05
CA LEU A 394 -16.24 26.30 -1.64
C LEU A 394 -15.50 27.19 -0.62
N LEU A 395 -14.27 27.59 -0.91
CA LEU A 395 -13.51 28.54 -0.09
C LEU A 395 -13.41 29.89 -0.82
N GLY A 396 -14.13 30.91 -0.31
CA GLY A 396 -14.08 32.28 -0.83
C GLY A 396 -15.35 33.09 -0.54
N ASN A 397 -15.23 34.42 -0.55
CA ASN A 397 -16.38 35.34 -0.43
C ASN A 397 -17.12 35.45 -1.78
N LEU A 398 -18.02 34.50 -2.07
CA LEU A 398 -18.90 34.59 -3.23
C LEU A 398 -19.88 35.76 -3.06
N ARG A 399 -19.63 36.90 -3.71
CA ARG A 399 -20.58 38.03 -3.78
C ARG A 399 -21.42 37.94 -5.06
N ILE A 400 -22.64 37.43 -4.95
CA ILE A 400 -23.61 37.41 -6.06
C ILE A 400 -24.44 38.70 -6.02
N LEU A 401 -24.32 39.54 -7.05
CA LEU A 401 -25.19 40.71 -7.23
C LEU A 401 -26.36 40.34 -8.16
N LEU A 402 -27.50 39.99 -7.59
CA LEU A 402 -28.73 39.77 -8.38
C LEU A 402 -29.36 41.13 -8.69
N ARG A 403 -29.25 41.60 -9.95
CA ARG A 403 -30.07 42.72 -10.45
C ARG A 403 -31.27 42.17 -11.23
N GLY A 404 -32.33 41.81 -10.50
CA GLY A 404 -33.66 41.59 -11.06
C GLY A 404 -34.55 42.78 -10.77
N PHE A 405 -35.22 43.34 -11.78
CA PHE A 405 -36.36 44.23 -11.58
C PHE A 405 -37.39 43.50 -10.72
N ILE A 406 -37.66 44.02 -9.51
CA ILE A 406 -38.85 43.64 -8.76
C ILE A 406 -40.03 44.27 -9.51
N GLY A 407 -40.56 43.54 -10.49
CA GLY A 407 -41.92 43.78 -10.98
C GLY A 407 -42.86 43.53 -9.81
N ARG A 408 -43.61 44.55 -9.40
CA ARG A 408 -44.67 44.45 -8.39
C ARG A 408 -45.66 43.34 -8.75
N TRP A 409 -46.15 42.69 -7.70
CA TRP A 409 -47.23 41.70 -7.67
C TRP A 409 -48.45 42.08 -8.51
#